data_AF-A0A9X9QAC0-F1
#
_entry.id   AF-A0A9X9QAC0-F1
#
_cell.length_a   1.000
_cell.length_b   1.000
_cell.length_c   1.000
_cell.angle_alpha   90.00
_cell.angle_beta   90.00
_cell.angle_gamma   90.00
#
_symmetry.space_group_name_H-M   'P 1'
#
loop_
_entity.id
_entity.type
_entity.pdbx_description
1 polymer ?
#
loop_
_entity_poly.entity_id
_entity_poly.type
_entity_poly.pdbx_seq_one_letter_code
_entity_poly.pdbx_strand_id
1 'polypeptide(L)'
;MQRKIDSRSLKDGAVKKTYPPKVLANRKSSAFSGIRSEIPCATHPVQYPAPHGWTRRNRLRELRIRCVARKFLYLWIRMTFGRVFPSKARFYYEQRILRKAFEEWKEEWWVFQREWKLCVRADCHYRYYLYNLMFQTWRTYVHQQQEMRIKYIRAENHDARQKMWQAWKSWLIYVVFRRTKLQMQTTAQEFRQRSILWLWWSQWRQQLGQVRVGHALLTSAVKHRALSLQLQAWSRWWEQLLQVQRERRKVVLAVKHHQHWQKCKSLKAWLKYLGARRVKRQRRGGSTW
;
A
#
# COMPACT_ATOMS: atom_id res chain seq x y z
N MET A 1 18.34 -3.53 -9.68
CA MET A 1 19.32 -4.48 -9.10
C MET A 1 18.57 -5.67 -8.50
N GLN A 2 18.25 -6.66 -9.33
CA GLN A 2 17.55 -7.88 -8.93
C GLN A 2 18.56 -8.91 -8.42
N ARG A 3 18.42 -9.35 -7.15
CA ARG A 3 19.15 -10.49 -6.61
C ARG A 3 18.30 -11.75 -6.81
N LYS A 4 18.73 -12.59 -7.76
CA LYS A 4 18.32 -13.99 -7.89
C LYS A 4 18.73 -14.72 -6.60
N ILE A 5 17.77 -15.41 -5.97
CA ILE A 5 18.01 -16.34 -4.88
C ILE A 5 17.95 -17.73 -5.52
N ASP A 6 19.11 -18.35 -5.65
CA ASP A 6 19.26 -19.71 -6.17
C ASP A 6 18.73 -20.71 -5.13
N SER A 7 17.61 -21.35 -5.44
CA SER A 7 17.09 -22.51 -4.73
C SER A 7 17.86 -23.76 -5.13
N ARG A 8 18.93 -24.07 -4.39
CA ARG A 8 19.67 -25.32 -4.54
C ARG A 8 18.84 -26.47 -3.95
N SER A 9 18.30 -27.32 -4.81
CA SER A 9 17.65 -28.56 -4.43
C SER A 9 18.67 -29.56 -3.88
N LEU A 10 18.43 -30.05 -2.67
CA LEU A 10 19.13 -31.19 -2.09
C LEU A 10 18.12 -32.34 -2.07
N LYS A 11 18.23 -33.27 -3.03
CA LYS A 11 17.48 -34.54 -3.01
C LYS A 11 18.46 -35.71 -3.01
N ASP A 12 18.39 -36.44 -1.90
CA ASP A 12 18.45 -37.90 -1.78
C ASP A 12 19.66 -38.64 -2.34
N GLY A 13 20.75 -38.58 -1.58
CA GLY A 13 21.78 -39.61 -1.60
C GLY A 13 21.28 -40.88 -0.90
N ALA A 14 20.90 -41.89 -1.67
CA ALA A 14 20.60 -43.24 -1.20
C ALA A 14 21.87 -43.89 -0.60
N VAL A 15 22.04 -43.80 0.72
CA VAL A 15 23.08 -44.52 1.46
C VAL A 15 22.65 -45.98 1.62
N LYS A 16 23.17 -46.84 0.74
CA LYS A 16 23.12 -48.30 0.89
C LYS A 16 23.93 -48.68 2.15
N LYS A 17 23.25 -49.13 3.20
CA LYS A 17 23.86 -49.77 4.37
C LYS A 17 24.29 -51.18 3.98
N THR A 18 25.59 -51.40 3.80
CA THR A 18 26.16 -52.75 3.67
C THR A 18 26.41 -53.30 5.08
N TYR A 19 25.56 -54.21 5.53
CA TYR A 19 25.80 -55.03 6.73
C TYR A 19 26.88 -56.08 6.42
N PRO A 20 27.80 -56.40 7.36
CA PRO A 20 28.71 -57.53 7.19
C PRO A 20 27.99 -58.86 7.50
N PRO A 21 28.33 -59.97 6.83
CA PRO A 21 27.74 -61.26 7.15
C PRO A 21 28.32 -61.80 8.47
N LYS A 22 27.40 -62.15 9.38
CA LYS A 22 27.68 -62.92 10.59
C LYS A 22 28.13 -64.33 10.19
N VAL A 23 29.38 -64.67 10.51
CA VAL A 23 29.89 -66.05 10.48
C VAL A 23 29.17 -66.83 11.58
N LEU A 24 28.35 -67.81 11.18
CA LEU A 24 27.66 -68.71 12.08
C LEU A 24 28.59 -69.91 12.36
N ALA A 25 29.23 -69.90 13.53
CA ALA A 25 29.87 -71.07 14.10
C ALA A 25 28.88 -71.80 15.01
N ASN A 26 28.47 -73.02 14.65
CA ASN A 26 28.37 -74.17 15.57
C ASN A 26 27.73 -75.41 14.93
N ARG A 27 28.43 -76.56 15.00
CA ARG A 27 27.96 -77.87 15.52
C ARG A 27 29.04 -78.90 15.18
N LYS A 28 29.92 -79.22 16.14
CA LYS A 28 29.81 -80.33 17.12
C LYS A 28 29.99 -81.73 16.50
N SER A 29 31.19 -82.25 16.76
CA SER A 29 31.52 -83.53 17.42
C SER A 29 31.41 -84.87 16.69
N SER A 30 32.44 -85.68 17.01
CA SER A 30 32.54 -87.13 17.17
C SER A 30 32.70 -88.01 15.92
N ALA A 31 33.91 -88.55 15.78
CA ALA A 31 34.10 -89.99 15.67
C ALA A 31 35.53 -90.37 16.08
N PHE A 32 35.62 -91.09 17.20
CA PHE A 32 36.72 -91.96 17.55
C PHE A 32 36.84 -93.07 16.49
N SER A 33 38.04 -93.29 15.97
CA SER A 33 38.54 -94.60 15.55
C SER A 33 40.06 -94.50 15.71
N GLY A 34 40.79 -95.44 16.28
CA GLY A 34 40.58 -96.87 16.33
C GLY A 34 42.00 -97.41 16.24
N ILE A 35 42.48 -97.92 17.36
CA ILE A 35 43.81 -98.49 17.55
C ILE A 35 44.04 -99.60 16.52
N ARG A 36 45.14 -99.56 15.76
CA ARG A 36 45.80 -100.78 15.29
C ARG A 36 47.30 -100.56 15.13
N SER A 37 48.02 -100.81 16.21
CA SER A 37 49.44 -101.14 16.19
C SER A 37 49.64 -102.48 15.50
N GLU A 38 50.16 -102.48 14.29
CA GLU A 38 50.66 -103.69 13.64
C GLU A 38 52.14 -103.85 13.95
N ILE A 39 52.41 -104.74 14.90
CA ILE A 39 53.74 -105.33 15.14
C ILE A 39 53.77 -106.62 14.33
N PRO A 40 54.68 -106.79 13.35
CA PRO A 40 55.04 -108.12 12.90
C PRO A 40 56.01 -108.69 13.93
N CYS A 41 55.49 -109.58 14.79
CA CYS A 41 56.32 -110.44 15.62
C CYS A 41 57.18 -111.33 14.74
N ALA A 42 58.46 -111.40 15.12
CA ALA A 42 59.48 -112.21 14.49
C ALA A 42 59.10 -113.69 14.44
N THR A 43 58.92 -114.21 13.23
CA THR A 43 58.83 -115.64 12.95
C THR A 43 60.25 -116.18 12.72
N HIS A 44 60.64 -117.13 13.57
CA HIS A 44 61.72 -118.11 13.42
C HIS A 44 63.18 -117.61 13.27
N PRO A 45 64.00 -117.77 14.32
CA PRO A 45 65.44 -117.79 14.15
C PRO A 45 65.85 -119.07 13.39
N VAL A 46 66.44 -118.85 12.22
CA VAL A 46 67.30 -119.77 11.48
C VAL A 46 68.24 -120.49 12.46
N GLN A 47 68.11 -121.82 12.54
CA GLN A 47 69.06 -122.68 13.24
C GLN A 47 70.37 -122.72 12.44
N TYR A 48 71.35 -121.92 12.87
CA TYR A 48 72.74 -122.16 12.53
C TYR A 48 73.26 -123.33 13.37
N PRO A 49 73.90 -124.36 12.78
CA PRO A 49 74.57 -125.40 13.55
C PRO A 49 75.72 -124.76 14.33
N ALA A 50 75.63 -124.74 15.65
CA ALA A 50 76.72 -124.32 16.51
C ALA A 50 77.82 -125.40 16.50
N PRO A 51 79.07 -125.07 16.11
CA PRO A 51 80.20 -125.99 16.25
C PRO A 51 80.47 -126.27 17.73
N HIS A 52 80.75 -127.54 18.04
CA HIS A 52 81.00 -128.06 19.37
C HIS A 52 82.11 -127.31 20.11
N GLY A 53 81.78 -126.79 21.31
CA GLY A 53 82.74 -126.13 22.21
C GLY A 53 82.12 -125.25 23.30
N TRP A 54 80.96 -125.61 23.87
CA TRP A 54 80.22 -124.76 24.83
C TRP A 54 80.53 -125.15 26.29
N THR A 55 81.67 -124.68 26.81
CA THR A 55 82.04 -124.82 28.23
C THR A 55 81.19 -123.88 29.12
N ARG A 56 80.72 -124.37 30.28
CA ARG A 56 79.90 -123.66 31.31
C ARG A 56 80.38 -122.23 31.63
N ARG A 57 81.67 -121.95 31.41
CA ARG A 57 82.34 -120.65 31.61
C ARG A 57 81.92 -119.57 30.59
N ASN A 58 81.60 -119.95 29.35
CA ASN A 58 81.21 -119.01 28.28
C ASN A 58 79.79 -118.49 28.46
N ARG A 59 78.85 -119.33 28.93
CA ARG A 59 77.46 -118.95 29.24
C ARG A 59 77.38 -117.92 30.38
N LEU A 60 78.24 -118.06 31.40
CA LEU A 60 78.37 -117.08 32.50
C LEU A 60 78.98 -115.75 32.04
N ARG A 61 79.97 -115.80 31.13
CA ARG A 61 80.54 -114.60 30.49
C ARG A 61 79.49 -113.84 29.68
N GLU A 62 78.70 -114.55 28.89
CA GLU A 62 77.65 -113.95 28.07
C GLU A 62 76.50 -113.37 28.92
N LEU A 63 76.08 -114.07 29.98
CA LEU A 63 75.12 -113.53 30.95
C LEU A 63 75.65 -112.27 31.64
N ARG A 64 76.95 -112.25 32.01
CA ARG A 64 77.61 -111.03 32.52
C ARG A 64 77.56 -109.90 31.51
N ILE A 65 77.92 -110.15 30.25
CA ILE A 65 77.89 -109.14 29.18
C ILE A 65 76.46 -108.62 28.98
N ARG A 66 75.44 -109.48 28.95
CA ARG A 66 74.03 -109.06 28.83
C ARG A 66 73.55 -108.27 30.05
N CYS A 67 73.94 -108.65 31.27
CA CYS A 67 73.59 -107.90 32.48
C CYS A 67 74.27 -106.53 32.53
N VAL A 68 75.53 -106.45 32.13
CA VAL A 68 76.29 -105.19 32.02
C VAL A 68 75.69 -104.31 30.93
N ALA A 69 75.39 -104.85 29.75
CA ALA A 69 74.73 -104.14 28.67
C ALA A 69 73.36 -103.61 29.09
N ARG A 70 72.54 -104.41 29.79
CA ARG A 70 71.26 -103.94 30.36
C ARG A 70 71.46 -102.83 31.37
N LYS A 71 72.43 -102.95 32.28
CA LYS A 71 72.75 -101.90 33.28
C LYS A 71 73.10 -100.58 32.60
N PHE A 72 73.98 -100.62 31.59
CA PHE A 72 74.38 -99.42 30.85
C PHE A 72 73.28 -98.91 29.92
N LEU A 73 72.43 -99.76 29.36
CA LEU A 73 71.25 -99.35 28.60
C LEU A 73 70.23 -98.62 29.49
N TYR A 74 69.94 -99.14 30.69
CA TYR A 74 69.06 -98.46 31.64
C TYR A 74 69.64 -97.13 32.12
N LEU A 75 70.95 -97.06 32.37
CA LEU A 75 71.65 -95.81 32.68
C LEU A 75 71.59 -94.82 31.51
N TRP A 76 71.78 -95.29 30.28
CA TRP A 76 71.72 -94.47 29.07
C TRP A 76 70.32 -93.91 28.86
N ILE A 77 69.27 -94.74 28.89
CA ILE A 77 67.86 -94.30 28.77
C ILE A 77 67.52 -93.28 29.87
N ARG A 78 67.96 -93.52 31.11
CA ARG A 78 67.72 -92.60 32.22
C ARG A 78 68.48 -91.28 32.06
N MET A 79 69.70 -91.28 31.51
CA MET A 79 70.47 -90.07 31.26
C MET A 79 70.02 -89.29 30.02
N THR A 80 69.55 -89.98 28.96
CA THR A 80 69.13 -89.34 27.70
C THR A 80 67.68 -88.87 27.73
N PHE A 81 66.76 -89.66 28.28
CA PHE A 81 65.32 -89.34 28.31
C PHE A 81 64.83 -88.85 29.69
N GLY A 82 65.64 -88.92 30.74
CA GLY A 82 65.25 -88.53 32.10
C GLY A 82 65.57 -87.10 32.52
N ARG A 83 66.26 -86.29 31.70
CA ARG A 83 66.54 -84.87 32.02
C ARG A 83 65.31 -83.97 31.94
N VAL A 84 64.44 -84.19 30.96
CA VAL A 84 63.13 -83.52 30.84
C VAL A 84 62.13 -84.50 30.22
N PHE A 85 61.05 -84.80 30.95
CA PHE A 85 59.96 -85.62 30.43
C PHE A 85 59.22 -84.87 29.30
N PRO A 86 58.88 -85.53 28.17
CA PRO A 86 58.11 -84.91 27.09
C PRO A 86 56.80 -84.25 27.55
N SER A 87 56.13 -84.82 28.56
CA SER A 87 54.93 -84.25 29.18
C SER A 87 55.21 -82.90 29.85
N LYS A 88 56.36 -82.75 30.52
CA LYS A 88 56.76 -81.49 31.18
C LYS A 88 57.16 -80.43 30.15
N ALA A 89 57.83 -80.83 29.07
CA ALA A 89 58.16 -79.93 27.96
C ALA A 89 56.90 -79.43 27.23
N ARG A 90 55.93 -80.32 26.94
CA ARG A 90 54.63 -79.96 26.36
C ARG A 90 53.85 -79.02 27.28
N PHE A 91 53.74 -79.38 28.56
CA PHE A 91 53.06 -78.54 29.55
C PHE A 91 53.67 -77.13 29.64
N TYR A 92 55.00 -77.02 29.66
CA TYR A 92 55.67 -75.71 29.68
C TYR A 92 55.39 -74.91 28.40
N TYR A 93 55.41 -75.56 27.23
CA TYR A 93 55.10 -74.92 25.95
C TYR A 93 53.64 -74.44 25.88
N GLU A 94 52.69 -75.29 26.24
CA GLU A 94 51.26 -74.96 26.32
C GLU A 94 51.02 -73.81 27.29
N GLN A 95 51.60 -73.86 28.49
CA GLN A 95 51.49 -72.79 29.48
C GLN A 95 52.09 -71.48 28.96
N ARG A 96 53.21 -71.53 28.23
CA ARG A 96 53.84 -70.34 27.66
C ARG A 96 53.01 -69.73 26.54
N ILE A 97 52.36 -70.55 25.70
CA ILE A 97 51.44 -70.06 24.67
C ILE A 97 50.20 -69.45 25.30
N LEU A 98 49.59 -70.14 26.27
CA LEU A 98 48.39 -69.63 26.96
C LEU A 98 48.66 -68.30 27.64
N ARG A 99 49.83 -68.13 28.28
CA ARG A 99 50.22 -66.84 28.86
C ARG A 99 50.32 -65.74 27.82
N LYS A 100 51.02 -65.98 26.69
CA LYS A 100 51.13 -65.00 25.61
C LYS A 100 49.77 -64.62 25.03
N ALA A 101 48.94 -65.61 24.71
CA ALA A 101 47.60 -65.39 24.17
C ALA A 101 46.69 -64.65 25.17
N PHE A 102 46.80 -64.94 26.47
CA PHE A 102 46.04 -64.25 27.51
C PHE A 102 46.52 -62.81 27.72
N GLU A 103 47.83 -62.56 27.67
CA GLU A 103 48.40 -61.21 27.74
C GLU A 103 47.95 -60.37 26.54
N GLU A 104 48.06 -60.89 25.33
CA GLU A 104 47.58 -60.24 24.10
C GLU A 104 46.07 -59.96 24.17
N TRP A 105 45.27 -60.98 24.53
CA TRP A 105 43.82 -60.81 24.70
C TRP A 105 43.47 -59.77 25.77
N LYS A 106 44.22 -59.75 26.88
CA LYS A 106 44.00 -58.78 27.96
C LYS A 106 44.27 -57.36 27.47
N GLU A 107 45.34 -57.13 26.72
CA GLU A 107 45.64 -55.81 26.14
C GLU A 107 44.56 -55.38 25.13
N GLU A 108 44.15 -56.27 24.22
CA GLU A 108 43.05 -55.99 23.27
C GLU A 108 41.74 -55.68 23.98
N TRP A 109 41.42 -56.45 25.03
CA TRP A 109 40.22 -56.22 25.83
C TRP A 109 40.29 -54.88 26.57
N TRP A 110 41.44 -54.49 27.11
CA TRP A 110 41.64 -53.19 27.74
C TRP A 110 41.47 -52.03 26.75
N VAL A 111 42.03 -52.15 25.55
CA VAL A 111 41.86 -51.15 24.47
C VAL A 111 40.39 -51.04 24.09
N PHE A 112 39.71 -52.17 23.84
CA PHE A 112 38.30 -52.19 23.51
C PHE A 112 37.43 -51.55 24.60
N GLN A 113 37.64 -51.88 25.87
CA GLN A 113 36.91 -51.28 26.98
C GLN A 113 37.16 -49.78 27.12
N ARG A 114 38.41 -49.34 26.90
CA ARG A 114 38.76 -47.92 26.93
C ARG A 114 38.10 -47.17 25.78
N GLU A 115 38.17 -47.71 24.57
CA GLU A 115 37.56 -47.14 23.37
C GLU A 115 36.05 -47.07 23.49
N TRP A 116 35.40 -48.13 23.99
CA TRP A 116 33.96 -48.13 24.27
C TRP A 116 33.54 -47.01 25.22
N LYS A 117 34.27 -46.81 26.34
CA LYS A 117 33.99 -45.71 27.27
C LYS A 117 34.16 -44.33 26.63
N LEU A 118 35.14 -44.17 25.75
CA LEU A 118 35.37 -42.92 25.01
C LEU A 118 34.25 -42.67 24.00
N CYS A 119 33.82 -43.69 23.24
CA CYS A 119 32.70 -43.60 22.31
C CYS A 119 31.41 -43.18 23.02
N VAL A 120 31.07 -43.82 24.15
CA VAL A 120 29.87 -43.45 24.92
C VAL A 120 29.92 -41.99 25.37
N ARG A 121 31.08 -41.52 25.86
CA ARG A 121 31.24 -40.11 26.24
C ARG A 121 31.10 -39.18 25.04
N ALA A 122 31.73 -39.51 23.91
CA ALA A 122 31.65 -38.74 22.68
C ALA A 122 30.20 -38.64 22.20
N ASP A 123 29.44 -39.73 22.24
CA ASP A 123 28.02 -39.76 21.87
C ASP A 123 27.18 -38.88 22.80
N CYS A 124 27.39 -38.96 24.12
CA CYS A 124 26.71 -38.09 25.08
C CYS A 124 27.03 -36.60 24.81
N HIS A 125 28.31 -36.27 24.60
CA HIS A 125 28.72 -34.90 24.28
C HIS A 125 28.13 -34.41 22.96
N TYR A 126 28.11 -35.24 21.93
CA TYR A 126 27.55 -34.91 20.63
C TYR A 126 26.04 -34.64 20.72
N ARG A 127 25.30 -35.47 21.45
CA ARG A 127 23.86 -35.26 21.69
C ARG A 127 23.60 -33.95 22.42
N TYR A 128 24.36 -33.65 23.48
CA TYR A 128 24.21 -32.39 24.20
C TYR A 128 24.55 -31.19 23.33
N TYR A 129 25.62 -31.28 22.53
CA TYR A 129 25.99 -30.26 21.56
C TYR A 129 24.86 -30.00 20.55
N LEU A 130 24.26 -31.06 20.00
CA LEU A 130 23.13 -30.94 19.07
C LEU A 130 21.91 -30.27 19.73
N TYR A 131 21.55 -30.66 20.96
CA TYR A 131 20.45 -30.03 21.68
C TYR A 131 20.72 -28.55 21.96
N ASN A 132 21.94 -28.21 22.40
CA ASN A 132 22.32 -26.82 22.59
C ASN A 132 22.26 -26.04 21.26
N LEU A 133 22.78 -26.61 20.16
CA LEU A 133 22.72 -25.98 18.85
C LEU A 133 21.27 -25.73 18.41
N MET A 134 20.40 -26.73 18.54
CA MET A 134 18.97 -26.59 18.24
C MET A 134 18.30 -25.53 19.13
N PHE A 135 18.66 -25.49 20.41
CA PHE A 135 18.11 -24.50 21.34
C PHE A 135 18.57 -23.09 21.00
N GLN A 136 19.85 -22.88 20.65
CA GLN A 136 20.36 -21.58 20.25
C GLN A 136 19.71 -21.11 18.94
N THR A 137 19.58 -21.98 17.94
CA THR A 137 18.92 -21.63 16.67
C THR A 137 17.44 -21.36 16.86
N TRP A 138 16.75 -22.11 17.72
CA TRP A 138 15.37 -21.82 18.09
C TRP A 138 15.25 -20.47 18.81
N ARG A 139 16.15 -20.18 19.76
CA ARG A 139 16.17 -18.91 20.48
C ARG A 139 16.39 -17.73 19.55
N THR A 140 17.32 -17.82 18.60
CA THR A 140 17.54 -16.75 17.61
C THR A 140 16.33 -16.58 16.70
N TYR A 141 15.70 -17.68 16.27
CA TYR A 141 14.44 -17.62 15.51
C TYR A 141 13.33 -16.92 16.29
N VAL A 142 13.11 -17.26 17.56
CA VAL A 142 12.10 -16.62 18.41
C VAL A 142 12.37 -15.13 18.57
N HIS A 143 13.64 -14.73 18.80
CA HIS A 143 14.00 -13.32 18.86
C HIS A 143 13.70 -12.60 17.53
N GLN A 144 14.07 -13.19 16.39
CA GLN A 144 13.76 -12.63 15.07
C GLN A 144 12.25 -12.49 14.86
N GLN A 145 11.45 -13.51 15.20
CA GLN A 145 9.99 -13.44 15.11
C GLN A 145 9.42 -12.33 16.00
N GLN A 146 9.92 -12.18 17.22
CA GLN A 146 9.49 -11.13 18.13
C GLN A 146 9.82 -9.73 17.59
N GLU A 147 11.01 -9.52 17.02
CA GLU A 147 11.37 -8.26 16.39
C GLU A 147 10.45 -7.95 15.19
N MET A 148 10.16 -8.95 14.36
CA MET A 148 9.25 -8.79 13.22
C MET A 148 7.84 -8.43 13.70
N ARG A 149 7.35 -9.06 14.76
CA ARG A 149 6.06 -8.73 15.39
C ARG A 149 6.05 -7.30 15.93
N ILE A 150 7.11 -6.86 16.61
CA ILE A 150 7.22 -5.49 17.12
C ILE A 150 7.21 -4.47 15.96
N LYS A 151 7.94 -4.75 14.87
CA LYS A 151 7.94 -3.90 13.67
C LYS A 151 6.54 -3.80 13.07
N TYR A 152 5.81 -4.91 12.99
CA TYR A 152 4.44 -4.93 12.48
C TYR A 152 3.50 -4.08 13.35
N ILE A 153 3.52 -4.28 14.67
CA ILE A 153 2.72 -3.49 15.62
C ILE A 153 3.03 -1.99 15.50
N ARG A 154 4.30 -1.62 15.31
CA ARG A 154 4.69 -0.21 15.07
C ARG A 154 4.12 0.34 13.76
N ALA A 155 4.15 -0.45 12.68
CA ALA A 155 3.60 -0.06 11.40
C ALA A 155 2.08 0.13 11.46
N GLU A 156 1.36 -0.81 12.11
CA GLU A 156 -0.08 -0.72 12.34
C GLU A 156 -0.47 0.52 13.17
N ASN A 157 0.25 0.76 14.27
CA ASN A 157 0.05 1.96 15.09
C ASN A 157 0.31 3.25 14.31
N HIS A 158 1.31 3.26 13.43
CA HIS A 158 1.61 4.41 12.59
C HIS A 158 0.49 4.67 11.57
N ASP A 159 0.01 3.64 10.88
CA ASP A 159 -1.11 3.73 9.95
C ASP A 159 -2.40 4.21 10.65
N ALA A 160 -2.72 3.65 11.83
CA ALA A 160 -3.85 4.08 12.63
C ALA A 160 -3.78 5.57 13.02
N ARG A 161 -2.60 6.04 13.47
CA ARG A 161 -2.37 7.47 13.77
C ARG A 161 -2.51 8.35 12.53
N GLN A 162 -1.99 7.91 11.40
CA GLN A 162 -2.05 8.65 10.16
C GLN A 162 -3.50 8.79 9.67
N LYS A 163 -4.28 7.71 9.70
CA LYS A 163 -5.72 7.72 9.40
C LYS A 163 -6.49 8.66 10.33
N MET A 164 -6.20 8.62 11.63
CA MET A 164 -6.81 9.54 12.60
C MET A 164 -6.48 11.00 12.27
N TRP A 165 -5.23 11.31 11.95
CA TRP A 165 -4.83 12.67 11.59
C TRP A 165 -5.50 13.16 10.29
N GLN A 166 -5.61 12.29 9.28
CA GLN A 166 -6.33 12.58 8.04
C GLN A 166 -7.83 12.82 8.31
N ALA A 167 -8.46 12.00 9.14
CA ALA A 167 -9.85 12.18 9.54
C ALA A 167 -10.07 13.52 10.27
N TRP A 168 -9.16 13.86 11.19
CA TRP A 168 -9.17 15.15 11.89
C TRP A 168 -9.02 16.35 10.94
N LYS A 169 -8.09 16.28 9.98
CA LYS A 169 -7.90 17.33 8.97
C LYS A 169 -9.16 17.50 8.11
N SER A 170 -9.72 16.39 7.63
CA SER A 170 -10.96 16.40 6.85
C SER A 170 -12.14 16.95 7.66
N TRP A 171 -12.24 16.60 8.94
CA TRP A 171 -13.25 17.13 9.85
C TRP A 171 -13.08 18.64 10.05
N LEU A 172 -11.86 19.15 10.21
CA LEU A 172 -11.60 20.58 10.34
C LEU A 172 -12.02 21.34 9.07
N ILE A 173 -11.67 20.81 7.89
CA ILE A 173 -12.12 21.36 6.60
C ILE A 173 -13.64 21.37 6.53
N TYR A 174 -14.29 20.27 6.92
CA TYR A 174 -15.75 20.18 6.96
C TYR A 174 -16.38 21.23 7.88
N VAL A 175 -15.85 21.45 9.10
CA VAL A 175 -16.36 22.45 10.04
C VAL A 175 -16.23 23.86 9.47
N VAL A 176 -15.08 24.20 8.87
CA VAL A 176 -14.88 25.50 8.21
C VAL A 176 -15.87 25.68 7.07
N PHE A 177 -16.03 24.67 6.21
CA PHE A 177 -16.98 24.69 5.10
C PHE A 177 -18.43 24.85 5.58
N ARG A 178 -18.82 24.19 6.68
CA ARG A 178 -20.16 24.34 7.26
C ARG A 178 -20.38 25.75 7.80
N ARG A 179 -19.38 26.35 8.45
CA ARG A 179 -19.45 27.73 8.94
C ARG A 179 -19.57 28.74 7.79
N THR A 180 -18.73 28.61 6.76
CA THR A 180 -18.79 29.51 5.59
C THR A 180 -20.10 29.36 4.85
N LYS A 181 -20.61 28.13 4.66
CA LYS A 181 -21.92 27.90 4.06
C LYS A 181 -23.05 28.58 4.84
N LEU A 182 -23.03 28.49 6.18
CA LEU A 182 -24.02 29.16 7.01
C LEU A 182 -23.93 30.70 6.87
N GLN A 183 -22.71 31.26 6.90
CA GLN A 183 -22.50 32.70 6.70
C GLN A 183 -22.96 33.18 5.30
N MET A 184 -22.72 32.38 4.27
CA MET A 184 -23.21 32.68 2.92
C MET A 184 -24.75 32.64 2.85
N GLN A 185 -25.38 31.71 3.57
CA GLN A 185 -26.84 31.65 3.63
C GLN A 185 -27.45 32.86 4.36
N THR A 186 -26.88 33.26 5.50
CA THR A 186 -27.36 34.43 6.25
C THR A 186 -27.20 35.72 5.44
N THR A 187 -26.02 35.92 4.84
CA THR A 187 -25.74 37.08 3.97
C THR A 187 -26.63 37.11 2.72
N ALA A 188 -26.88 35.97 2.08
CA ALA A 188 -27.82 35.88 0.95
C ALA A 188 -29.26 36.22 1.37
N GLN A 189 -29.68 35.79 2.57
CA GLN A 189 -31.01 36.10 3.10
C GLN A 189 -31.15 37.59 3.42
N GLU A 190 -30.16 38.20 4.05
CA GLU A 190 -30.12 39.65 4.30
C GLU A 190 -30.15 40.42 2.98
N PHE A 191 -29.35 40.00 1.99
CA PHE A 191 -29.35 40.63 0.67
C PHE A 191 -30.73 40.54 0.00
N ARG A 192 -31.39 39.38 0.07
CA ARG A 192 -32.75 39.21 -0.44
C ARG A 192 -33.75 40.12 0.27
N GLN A 193 -33.67 40.25 1.58
CA GLN A 193 -34.56 41.15 2.33
C GLN A 193 -34.32 42.61 1.95
N ARG A 194 -33.06 43.04 1.88
CA ARG A 194 -32.68 44.39 1.45
C ARG A 194 -33.12 44.68 0.01
N SER A 195 -32.95 43.72 -0.90
CA SER A 195 -33.33 43.91 -2.30
C SER A 195 -34.84 44.04 -2.47
N ILE A 196 -35.64 43.28 -1.73
CA ILE A 196 -37.10 43.43 -1.70
C ILE A 196 -37.49 44.84 -1.21
N LEU A 197 -36.90 45.31 -0.11
CA LEU A 197 -37.17 46.66 0.41
C LEU A 197 -36.78 47.76 -0.60
N TRP A 198 -35.62 47.61 -1.24
CA TRP A 198 -35.15 48.54 -2.27
C TRP A 198 -36.04 48.56 -3.51
N LEU A 199 -36.55 47.40 -3.94
CA LEU A 199 -37.47 47.31 -5.06
C LEU A 199 -38.75 48.10 -4.76
N TRP A 200 -39.37 47.87 -3.60
CA TRP A 200 -40.58 48.61 -3.20
C TRP A 200 -40.33 50.10 -3.03
N TRP A 201 -39.20 50.48 -2.42
CA TRP A 201 -38.84 51.88 -2.25
C TRP A 201 -38.60 52.59 -3.59
N SER A 202 -37.93 51.93 -4.54
CA SER A 202 -37.69 52.50 -5.86
C SER A 202 -38.99 52.66 -6.65
N GLN A 203 -39.89 51.68 -6.58
CA GLN A 203 -41.20 51.75 -7.19
C GLN A 203 -42.07 52.86 -6.58
N TRP A 204 -42.06 53.01 -5.26
CA TRP A 204 -42.75 54.12 -4.59
C TRP A 204 -42.17 55.48 -5.02
N ARG A 205 -40.84 55.63 -5.08
CA ARG A 205 -40.20 56.86 -5.57
C ARG A 205 -40.56 57.18 -7.02
N GLN A 206 -40.61 56.17 -7.89
CA GLN A 206 -41.03 56.37 -9.28
C GLN A 206 -42.47 56.86 -9.35
N GLN A 207 -43.39 56.24 -8.61
CA GLN A 207 -44.80 56.68 -8.53
C GLN A 207 -44.92 58.11 -8.00
N LEU A 208 -44.19 58.45 -6.93
CA LEU A 208 -44.15 59.81 -6.40
C LEU A 208 -43.62 60.81 -7.45
N GLY A 209 -42.60 60.43 -8.22
CA GLY A 209 -42.07 61.22 -9.32
C GLY A 209 -43.13 61.47 -10.40
N GLN A 210 -43.86 60.43 -10.80
CA GLN A 210 -44.95 60.56 -11.78
C GLN A 210 -46.05 61.49 -11.29
N VAL A 211 -46.47 61.37 -10.02
CA VAL A 211 -47.48 62.25 -9.42
C VAL A 211 -47.00 63.70 -9.41
N ARG A 212 -45.74 63.97 -9.03
CA ARG A 212 -45.16 65.33 -9.05
C ARG A 212 -45.14 65.92 -10.46
N VAL A 213 -44.73 65.14 -11.47
CA VAL A 213 -44.74 65.56 -12.87
C VAL A 213 -46.18 65.83 -13.33
N GLY A 214 -47.14 64.97 -12.97
CA GLY A 214 -48.56 65.17 -13.26
C GLY A 214 -49.10 66.47 -12.66
N HIS A 215 -48.78 66.78 -11.40
CA HIS A 215 -49.15 68.06 -10.79
C HIS A 215 -48.48 69.25 -11.49
N ALA A 216 -47.19 69.16 -11.82
CA ALA A 216 -46.50 70.22 -12.55
C ALA A 216 -47.17 70.49 -13.92
N LEU A 217 -47.51 69.43 -14.66
CA LEU A 217 -48.24 69.53 -15.93
C LEU A 217 -49.64 70.14 -15.77
N LEU A 218 -50.39 69.77 -14.72
CA LEU A 218 -51.68 70.37 -14.44
C LEU A 218 -51.55 71.86 -14.12
N THR A 219 -50.59 72.24 -13.28
CA THR A 219 -50.37 73.66 -12.95
C THR A 219 -49.93 74.47 -14.17
N SER A 220 -49.09 73.91 -15.04
CA SER A 220 -48.69 74.58 -16.29
C SER A 220 -49.86 74.68 -17.26
N ALA A 221 -50.69 73.64 -17.39
CA ALA A 221 -51.90 73.65 -18.20
C ALA A 221 -52.91 74.70 -17.72
N VAL A 222 -53.12 74.82 -16.40
CA VAL A 222 -54.00 75.85 -15.81
C VAL A 222 -53.47 77.25 -16.09
N LYS A 223 -52.16 77.50 -15.88
CA LYS A 223 -51.53 78.79 -16.21
C LYS A 223 -51.68 79.11 -17.69
N HIS A 224 -51.40 78.16 -18.57
CA HIS A 224 -51.54 78.32 -20.01
C HIS A 224 -53.00 78.61 -20.41
N ARG A 225 -53.97 77.92 -19.79
CA ARG A 225 -55.39 78.16 -20.02
C ARG A 225 -55.83 79.55 -19.58
N ALA A 226 -55.37 80.01 -18.42
CA ALA A 226 -55.65 81.36 -17.93
C ALA A 226 -55.11 82.44 -18.87
N LEU A 227 -53.84 82.30 -19.32
CA LEU A 227 -53.24 83.20 -20.30
C LEU A 227 -53.98 83.18 -21.64
N SER A 228 -54.36 82.00 -22.12
CA SER A 228 -55.14 81.85 -23.37
C SER A 228 -56.48 82.59 -23.29
N LEU A 229 -57.17 82.50 -22.16
CA LEU A 229 -58.43 83.21 -21.92
C LEU A 229 -58.24 84.73 -21.87
N GLN A 230 -57.17 85.20 -21.21
CA GLN A 230 -56.83 86.63 -21.19
C GLN A 230 -56.55 87.17 -22.59
N LEU A 231 -55.77 86.44 -23.40
CA LEU A 231 -55.48 86.81 -24.78
C LEU A 231 -56.73 86.83 -25.66
N GLN A 232 -57.62 85.85 -25.51
CA GLN A 232 -58.91 85.82 -26.22
C GLN A 232 -59.83 86.98 -25.83
N ALA A 233 -59.89 87.32 -24.54
CA ALA A 233 -60.65 88.47 -24.08
C ALA A 233 -60.07 89.78 -24.63
N TRP A 234 -58.74 89.90 -24.65
CA TRP A 234 -58.04 91.05 -25.21
C TRP A 234 -58.25 91.19 -26.71
N SER A 235 -58.18 90.09 -27.48
CA SER A 235 -58.42 90.14 -28.93
C SER A 235 -59.86 90.54 -29.25
N ARG A 236 -60.85 90.00 -28.51
CA ARG A 236 -62.25 90.39 -28.63
C ARG A 236 -62.47 91.87 -28.30
N TRP A 237 -61.83 92.37 -27.23
CA TRP A 237 -61.91 93.78 -26.87
C TRP A 237 -61.29 94.69 -27.95
N TRP A 238 -60.15 94.29 -28.51
CA TRP A 238 -59.48 95.01 -29.59
C TRP A 238 -60.31 95.05 -30.87
N GLU A 239 -60.96 93.94 -31.23
CA GLU A 239 -61.90 93.86 -32.35
C GLU A 239 -63.10 94.80 -32.16
N GLN A 240 -63.69 94.81 -30.96
CA GLN A 240 -64.78 95.73 -30.61
C GLN A 240 -64.34 97.20 -30.70
N LEU A 241 -63.16 97.54 -30.18
CA LEU A 241 -62.62 98.90 -30.24
C LEU A 241 -62.41 99.35 -31.69
N LEU A 242 -61.84 98.48 -32.53
CA LEU A 242 -61.68 98.72 -33.97
C LEU A 242 -63.03 98.90 -34.65
N GLN A 243 -64.05 98.12 -34.28
CA GLN A 243 -65.39 98.25 -34.83
C GLN A 243 -66.03 99.59 -34.46
N VAL A 244 -65.95 100.01 -33.19
CA VAL A 244 -66.42 101.33 -32.74
C VAL A 244 -65.68 102.46 -33.46
N GLN A 245 -64.36 102.33 -33.66
CA GLN A 245 -63.60 103.32 -34.43
C GLN A 245 -64.03 103.38 -35.90
N ARG A 246 -64.28 102.22 -36.55
CA ARG A 246 -64.78 102.16 -37.93
C ARG A 246 -66.17 102.80 -38.03
N GLU A 247 -67.06 102.53 -37.08
CA GLU A 247 -68.39 103.15 -37.01
C GLU A 247 -68.29 104.67 -36.82
N ARG A 248 -67.45 105.15 -35.89
CA ARG A 248 -67.18 106.59 -35.73
C ARG A 248 -66.65 107.23 -37.01
N ARG A 249 -65.71 106.58 -37.71
CA ARG A 249 -65.21 107.06 -39.02
C ARG A 249 -66.32 107.10 -40.06
N LYS A 250 -67.19 106.10 -40.13
CA LYS A 250 -68.37 106.09 -41.02
C LYS A 250 -69.31 107.26 -40.71
N VAL A 251 -69.58 107.55 -39.43
CA VAL A 251 -70.40 108.70 -39.02
C VAL A 251 -69.75 110.02 -39.43
N VAL A 252 -68.44 110.20 -39.19
CA VAL A 252 -67.72 111.41 -39.62
C VAL A 252 -67.73 111.58 -41.14
N LEU A 253 -67.53 110.49 -41.89
CA LEU A 253 -67.64 110.50 -43.35
C LEU A 253 -69.06 110.83 -43.82
N ALA A 254 -70.09 110.27 -43.18
CA ALA A 254 -71.49 110.57 -43.48
C ALA A 254 -71.83 112.05 -43.21
N VAL A 255 -71.33 112.64 -42.11
CA VAL A 255 -71.50 114.06 -41.79
C VAL A 255 -70.79 114.94 -42.81
N LYS A 256 -69.53 114.64 -43.16
CA LYS A 256 -68.79 115.36 -44.22
C LYS A 256 -69.50 115.27 -45.56
N HIS A 257 -69.98 114.08 -45.93
CA HIS A 257 -70.76 113.85 -47.15
C HIS A 257 -72.07 114.66 -47.13
N HIS A 258 -72.78 114.69 -46.00
CA HIS A 258 -74.01 115.48 -45.84
C HIS A 258 -73.73 116.99 -45.97
N GLN A 259 -72.68 117.50 -45.34
CA GLN A 259 -72.26 118.91 -45.47
C GLN A 259 -71.86 119.27 -46.91
N HIS A 260 -71.11 118.39 -47.58
CA HIS A 260 -70.75 118.58 -48.99
C HIS A 260 -71.99 118.57 -49.89
N TRP A 261 -72.91 117.62 -49.67
CA TRP A 261 -74.18 117.55 -50.38
C TRP A 261 -75.04 118.79 -50.17
N GLN A 262 -75.11 119.33 -48.94
CA GLN A 262 -75.80 120.59 -48.66
C GLN A 262 -75.16 121.77 -49.41
N LYS A 263 -73.83 121.87 -49.43
CA LYS A 263 -73.10 122.90 -50.21
C LYS A 263 -73.39 122.77 -51.72
N CYS A 264 -73.44 121.55 -52.27
CA CYS A 264 -73.83 121.34 -53.67
C CYS A 264 -75.30 121.70 -53.93
N LYS A 265 -76.21 121.42 -52.99
CA LYS A 265 -77.64 121.77 -53.10
C LYS A 265 -77.83 123.29 -53.08
N SER A 266 -77.13 124.02 -52.22
CA SER A 266 -77.16 125.49 -52.20
C SER A 266 -76.52 126.09 -53.45
N LEU A 267 -75.41 125.54 -53.95
CA LEU A 267 -74.83 125.94 -55.25
C LEU A 267 -75.79 125.73 -56.42
N LYS A 268 -76.49 124.58 -56.49
CA LYS A 268 -77.52 124.32 -57.52
C LYS A 268 -78.69 125.30 -57.42
N ALA A 269 -79.14 125.62 -56.20
CA ALA A 269 -80.19 126.63 -55.98
C ALA A 269 -79.72 128.04 -56.39
N TRP A 270 -78.46 128.39 -56.11
CA TRP A 270 -77.84 129.65 -56.51
C TRP A 270 -77.67 129.77 -58.03
N LEU A 271 -77.27 128.70 -58.71
CA LEU A 271 -77.25 128.63 -60.17
C LEU A 271 -78.65 128.80 -60.78
N LYS A 272 -79.69 128.17 -60.20
CA LYS A 272 -81.09 128.39 -60.61
C LYS A 272 -81.54 129.83 -60.38
N TYR A 273 -81.17 130.44 -59.24
CA TYR A 273 -81.42 131.85 -58.97
C TYR A 273 -80.73 132.78 -59.97
N LEU A 274 -79.47 132.50 -60.34
CA LEU A 274 -78.75 133.27 -61.37
C LEU A 274 -79.37 133.12 -62.76
N GLY A 275 -79.86 131.92 -63.11
CA GLY A 275 -80.64 131.71 -64.33
C GLY A 275 -81.93 132.53 -64.33
N ALA A 276 -82.68 132.50 -63.22
CA ALA A 276 -83.88 133.31 -63.03
C ALA A 276 -83.58 134.82 -63.05
N ARG A 277 -82.47 135.26 -62.49
CA ARG A 277 -82.02 136.67 -62.48
C ARG A 277 -81.56 137.15 -63.84
N ARG A 278 -81.02 136.27 -64.69
CA ARG A 278 -80.71 136.55 -66.09
C ARG A 278 -81.99 136.76 -66.92
N VAL A 279 -83.03 135.94 -66.71
CA VAL A 279 -84.33 136.07 -67.38
C VAL A 279 -85.13 137.29 -66.86
N LYS A 280 -84.96 137.64 -65.58
CA LYS A 280 -85.58 138.81 -64.93
C LYS A 280 -84.83 140.12 -65.13
N ARG A 281 -83.67 140.12 -65.82
CA ARG A 281 -83.11 141.30 -66.51
C ARG A 281 -83.60 141.32 -67.95
N GLN A 282 -84.92 141.26 -68.13
CA GLN A 282 -85.56 142.52 -68.49
C GLN A 282 -85.22 142.92 -69.94
N ARG A 283 -86.13 142.71 -70.89
CA ARG A 283 -87.61 142.69 -70.71
C ARG A 283 -88.15 143.90 -69.87
N ARG A 284 -87.30 144.90 -69.56
CA ARG A 284 -87.59 146.26 -69.06
C ARG A 284 -86.52 147.17 -69.65
N GLY A 285 -86.87 147.79 -70.77
CA GLY A 285 -86.00 148.66 -71.56
C GLY A 285 -86.53 148.82 -72.99
N GLY A 286 -87.79 149.23 -73.12
CA GLY A 286 -88.47 149.53 -74.38
C GLY A 286 -89.87 150.09 -74.09
N SER A 287 -90.14 151.30 -74.62
CA SER A 287 -91.33 152.18 -74.44
C SER A 287 -91.32 153.08 -73.19
N THR A 288 -91.50 154.41 -73.21
CA THR A 288 -91.48 155.55 -74.18
C THR A 288 -91.83 156.80 -73.35
N TRP A 289 -91.37 158.00 -73.78
CA TRP A 289 -91.72 159.35 -73.24
C TRP A 289 -91.20 159.72 -71.85
#